data_AF-A0A382DBS5-F1
#
_entry.id   AF-A0A382DBS5-F1
#
_cell.length_a   1.000
_cell.length_b   1.000
_cell.length_c   1.000
_cell.angle_alpha   90.00
_cell.angle_beta   90.00
_cell.angle_gamma   90.00
#
_symmetry.space_group_name_H-M   'P 1'
#
loop_
_entity.id
_entity.type
_entity.pdbx_description
1 polymer ?
#
loop_
_entity_poly.entity_id
_entity_poly.type
_entity_poly.pdbx_seq_one_letter_code
_entity_poly.pdbx_strand_id
1 'polypeptide(L)'
;VKVTVIGTGYVGLVTGATLADLGNTVVCLDILEEKIQMLNNGKSPIFEPGLEPLLQKGIKNKKLIGSTEIEQNIVKSDITFICVGTPSKKDGNIDLSYIKSASSSIGRALRDKDGKHTVVVKSTVVPLTTEEVVMPNILKKS
;
A
#
# COMPACT_ATOMS: atom_id res chain seq x y z
N VAL A 1 0.63 12.77 -9.16
CA VAL A 1 1.37 12.50 -7.90
C VAL A 1 1.92 11.08 -7.96
N LYS A 2 3.05 10.79 -7.29
CA LYS A 2 3.56 9.41 -7.15
C LYS A 2 3.02 8.80 -5.87
N VAL A 3 2.31 7.69 -5.99
CA VAL A 3 1.60 7.05 -4.88
C VAL A 3 2.07 5.62 -4.73
N THR A 4 2.30 5.18 -3.51
CA THR A 4 2.44 3.76 -3.19
C THR A 4 1.23 3.30 -2.38
N VAL A 5 0.81 2.05 -2.60
CA VAL A 5 -0.29 1.42 -1.86
C VAL A 5 0.20 0.09 -1.32
N ILE A 6 0.35 -0.02 0.01
CA ILE A 6 0.80 -1.24 0.67
C ILE A 6 -0.40 -2.14 0.95
N GLY A 7 -0.38 -3.34 0.37
CA GLY A 7 -1.42 -4.36 0.41
C GLY A 7 -2.20 -4.41 -0.91
N THR A 8 -2.27 -5.60 -1.51
CA THR A 8 -3.01 -5.87 -2.76
C THR A 8 -4.26 -6.73 -2.54
N GLY A 9 -4.89 -6.58 -1.37
CA GLY A 9 -6.25 -7.07 -1.13
C GLY A 9 -7.31 -6.15 -1.76
N TYR A 10 -8.58 -6.40 -1.43
CA TYR A 10 -9.73 -5.61 -1.92
C TYR A 10 -9.54 -4.10 -1.82
N VAL A 11 -9.25 -3.59 -0.61
CA VAL A 11 -9.11 -2.16 -0.39
C VAL A 11 -7.93 -1.58 -1.16
N GLY A 12 -6.76 -2.20 -1.07
CA GLY A 12 -5.53 -1.64 -1.62
C GLY A 12 -5.46 -1.71 -3.14
N LEU A 13 -5.84 -2.83 -3.74
CA LEU A 13 -5.75 -2.98 -5.19
C LEU A 13 -6.77 -2.09 -5.92
N VAL A 14 -8.01 -2.02 -5.44
CA VAL A 14 -9.02 -1.12 -6.00
C VAL A 14 -8.58 0.34 -5.83
N THR A 15 -8.10 0.73 -4.65
CA THR A 15 -7.57 2.09 -4.41
C THR A 15 -6.44 2.43 -5.39
N GLY A 16 -5.47 1.53 -5.56
CA GLY A 16 -4.34 1.75 -6.45
C GLY A 16 -4.75 1.85 -7.93
N ALA A 17 -5.63 0.96 -8.38
CA ALA A 17 -6.14 0.96 -9.75
C ALA A 17 -6.93 2.24 -10.07
N THR A 18 -7.83 2.67 -9.18
CA THR A 18 -8.61 3.90 -9.36
C THR A 18 -7.73 5.14 -9.31
N LEU A 19 -6.75 5.21 -8.40
CA LEU A 19 -5.81 6.35 -8.37
C LEU A 19 -4.98 6.45 -9.65
N ALA A 20 -4.58 5.31 -10.23
CA ALA A 20 -3.88 5.27 -11.51
C ALA A 20 -4.79 5.73 -12.66
N ASP A 21 -6.06 5.32 -12.66
CA ASP A 21 -7.06 5.76 -13.64
C ASP A 21 -7.32 7.26 -13.60
N LEU A 22 -7.26 7.86 -12.40
CA LEU A 22 -7.31 9.31 -12.17
C LEU A 22 -6.01 10.05 -12.56
N GLY A 23 -5.02 9.35 -13.14
CA GLY A 23 -3.82 9.94 -13.75
C GLY A 23 -2.55 9.91 -12.88
N ASN A 24 -2.62 9.38 -11.66
CA ASN A 24 -1.44 9.25 -10.77
C ASN A 24 -0.50 8.13 -11.23
N THR A 25 0.75 8.22 -10.83
CA THR A 25 1.71 7.12 -10.99
C THR A 25 1.69 6.29 -9.72
N VAL A 26 1.17 5.07 -9.80
CA VAL A 26 0.89 4.21 -8.65
C VAL A 26 1.76 2.96 -8.68
N VAL A 27 2.35 2.65 -7.52
CA VAL A 27 2.98 1.35 -7.26
C VAL A 27 2.18 0.61 -6.19
N CYS A 28 1.56 -0.50 -6.57
CA CYS A 28 0.93 -1.42 -5.62
C CYS A 28 2.01 -2.34 -5.03
N LEU A 29 2.11 -2.36 -3.70
CA LEU A 29 3.15 -3.06 -2.96
C LEU A 29 2.54 -4.23 -2.19
N ASP A 30 3.14 -5.40 -2.30
CA ASP A 30 2.76 -6.58 -1.51
C ASP A 30 4.01 -7.43 -1.23
N ILE A 31 3.94 -8.32 -0.25
CA ILE A 31 4.99 -9.32 0.00
C ILE A 31 4.75 -10.59 -0.81
N LEU A 32 3.52 -10.79 -1.31
CA LEU A 32 3.13 -11.95 -2.09
C LEU A 32 3.46 -11.74 -3.56
N GLU A 33 4.60 -12.31 -3.98
CA GLU A 33 5.11 -12.26 -5.36
C GLU A 33 4.06 -12.71 -6.39
N GLU A 34 3.29 -13.77 -6.09
CA GLU A 34 2.22 -14.27 -6.96
C GLU A 34 1.17 -13.20 -7.29
N LYS A 35 0.77 -12.38 -6.31
CA LYS A 35 -0.23 -11.32 -6.51
C LYS A 35 0.33 -10.19 -7.36
N ILE A 36 1.60 -9.85 -7.15
CA ILE A 36 2.31 -8.84 -7.93
C ILE A 36 2.47 -9.30 -9.38
N GLN A 37 2.79 -10.56 -9.62
CA GLN A 37 2.88 -11.13 -10.97
C GLN A 37 1.52 -11.13 -11.67
N MET A 38 0.45 -11.55 -10.99
CA MET A 38 -0.91 -11.47 -11.52
C MET A 38 -1.26 -10.04 -11.92
N LEU A 39 -1.06 -9.07 -11.01
CA LEU A 39 -1.31 -7.66 -11.25
C LEU A 39 -0.55 -7.17 -12.48
N ASN A 40 0.76 -7.42 -12.56
CA ASN A 40 1.60 -6.96 -13.67
C ASN A 40 1.23 -7.59 -15.02
N ASN A 41 0.58 -8.77 -15.00
CA ASN A 41 0.00 -9.40 -16.18
C ASN A 41 -1.44 -8.92 -16.49
N GLY A 42 -1.92 -7.88 -15.82
CA GLY A 42 -3.27 -7.33 -16.01
C GLY A 42 -4.38 -8.24 -15.48
N LYS A 43 -4.05 -9.12 -14.52
CA LYS A 43 -4.96 -10.04 -13.84
C LYS A 43 -5.18 -9.63 -12.39
N SER A 44 -6.40 -9.81 -11.90
CA SER A 44 -6.74 -9.44 -10.53
C SER A 44 -6.55 -10.65 -9.58
N PRO A 45 -5.80 -10.52 -8.47
CA PRO A 45 -5.73 -11.53 -7.40
C PRO A 45 -7.00 -11.60 -6.53
N ILE A 46 -8.00 -10.76 -6.81
CA ILE A 46 -9.31 -10.73 -6.14
C ILE A 46 -10.43 -10.70 -7.18
N PHE A 47 -11.63 -11.09 -6.78
CA PHE A 47 -12.81 -10.94 -7.62
C PHE A 47 -13.48 -9.59 -7.36
N GLU A 48 -13.33 -8.65 -8.30
CA GLU A 48 -14.02 -7.36 -8.27
C GLU A 48 -14.46 -6.98 -9.69
N PRO A 49 -15.76 -6.80 -9.96
CA PRO A 49 -16.26 -6.42 -11.28
C PRO A 49 -15.60 -5.15 -11.82
N GLY A 50 -15.05 -5.22 -13.04
CA GLY A 50 -14.43 -4.08 -13.71
C GLY A 50 -12.99 -3.76 -13.28
N LEU A 51 -12.42 -4.49 -12.32
CA LEU A 51 -11.05 -4.24 -11.88
C LEU A 51 -9.99 -4.62 -12.92
N GLU A 52 -10.09 -5.80 -13.56
CA GLU A 52 -9.08 -6.22 -14.56
C GLU A 52 -8.93 -5.23 -15.72
N PRO A 53 -10.01 -4.71 -16.35
CA PRO A 53 -9.89 -3.65 -17.34
C PRO A 53 -9.16 -2.39 -16.83
N LEU A 54 -9.42 -1.99 -15.58
CA LEU A 54 -8.73 -0.85 -14.96
C LEU A 54 -7.23 -1.13 -14.75
N LEU A 55 -6.87 -2.34 -14.29
CA LEU A 55 -5.48 -2.75 -14.15
C LEU A 55 -4.76 -2.71 -15.50
N GLN A 56 -5.34 -3.33 -16.52
CA GLN A 56 -4.79 -3.38 -17.88
C GLN A 56 -4.59 -1.97 -18.46
N LYS A 57 -5.58 -1.08 -18.28
CA LYS A 57 -5.48 0.32 -18.70
C LYS A 57 -4.34 1.04 -17.97
N GLY A 58 -4.24 0.90 -16.65
CA GLY A 58 -3.20 1.50 -15.83
C GLY A 58 -1.80 1.04 -16.23
N ILE A 59 -1.61 -0.26 -16.46
CA ILE A 59 -0.34 -0.86 -16.88
C ILE A 59 0.04 -0.40 -18.29
N LYS A 60 -0.89 -0.45 -19.25
CA LYS A 60 -0.68 0.02 -20.62
C LYS A 60 -0.25 1.49 -20.65
N ASN A 61 -0.82 2.32 -19.78
CA ASN A 61 -0.51 3.74 -19.68
C ASN A 61 0.74 4.03 -18.83
N LYS A 62 1.43 3.00 -18.30
CA LYS A 62 2.58 3.12 -17.38
C LYS A 62 2.24 3.95 -16.13
N LYS A 63 0.98 3.88 -15.70
CA LYS A 63 0.44 4.54 -14.51
C LYS A 63 0.27 3.60 -13.33
N LEU A 64 0.30 2.29 -13.55
CA LEU A 64 0.18 1.28 -12.51
C LEU A 64 1.26 0.20 -12.71
N ILE A 65 1.93 -0.17 -11.62
CA ILE A 65 2.83 -1.32 -11.54
C ILE A 65 2.73 -1.97 -10.16
N GLY A 66 2.91 -3.28 -10.09
CA GLY A 66 3.07 -4.04 -8.85
C GLY A 66 4.55 -4.26 -8.53
N SER A 67 4.94 -4.23 -7.25
CA SER A 67 6.30 -4.56 -6.82
C SER A 67 6.34 -5.18 -5.42
N THR A 68 7.32 -6.04 -5.19
CA THR A 68 7.69 -6.57 -3.87
C THR A 68 8.81 -5.76 -3.18
N GLU A 69 9.44 -4.82 -3.91
CA GLU A 69 10.49 -3.93 -3.41
C GLU A 69 9.89 -2.73 -2.65
N ILE A 70 9.36 -2.98 -1.45
CA ILE A 70 8.55 -2.02 -0.68
C ILE A 70 9.29 -0.70 -0.45
N GLU A 71 10.47 -0.76 0.20
CA GLU A 71 11.18 0.44 0.67
C GLU A 71 11.68 1.30 -0.51
N GLN A 72 12.23 0.65 -1.53
CA GLN A 72 12.75 1.31 -2.72
C GLN A 72 11.68 2.12 -3.48
N ASN A 73 10.43 1.66 -3.46
CA ASN A 73 9.32 2.35 -4.10
C ASN A 73 8.74 3.45 -3.22
N ILE A 74 8.73 3.28 -1.88
CA ILE A 74 8.28 4.31 -0.94
C ILE A 74 9.17 5.56 -1.04
N VAL A 75 10.50 5.39 -1.05
CA VAL A 75 11.48 6.49 -1.21
C VAL A 75 11.13 7.38 -2.42
N LYS A 76 10.68 6.76 -3.52
CA LYS A 76 10.38 7.41 -4.80
C LYS A 76 8.98 8.03 -4.89
N SER A 77 8.17 7.92 -3.83
CA SER A 77 6.75 8.33 -3.82
C SER A 77 6.47 9.51 -2.90
N ASP A 78 5.39 10.24 -3.18
CA ASP A 78 4.98 11.42 -2.41
C ASP A 78 4.01 11.04 -1.28
N ILE A 79 3.20 10.00 -1.51
CA ILE A 79 2.15 9.53 -0.61
C ILE A 79 2.19 8.00 -0.53
N THR A 80 2.15 7.45 0.68
CA THR A 80 1.97 6.00 0.92
C THR A 80 0.64 5.72 1.61
N PHE A 81 -0.19 4.88 1.00
CA PHE A 81 -1.39 4.32 1.62
C PHE A 81 -1.09 2.99 2.30
N ILE A 82 -1.54 2.83 3.54
CA ILE A 82 -1.53 1.55 4.26
C ILE A 82 -2.91 0.91 4.12
N CYS A 83 -2.97 -0.18 3.35
CA CYS A 83 -4.18 -0.94 3.02
C CYS A 83 -4.05 -2.42 3.38
N VAL A 84 -3.25 -2.74 4.39
CA VAL A 84 -3.02 -4.11 4.88
C VAL A 84 -4.19 -4.60 5.75
N GLY A 85 -4.28 -5.91 5.94
CA GLY A 85 -5.31 -6.50 6.79
C GLY A 85 -5.14 -6.14 8.27
N THR A 86 -6.26 -6.13 8.99
CA THR A 86 -6.34 -5.97 10.45
C THR A 86 -7.28 -7.02 11.03
N PRO A 87 -6.96 -8.32 10.90
CA PRO A 87 -7.84 -9.40 11.33
C PRO A 87 -8.00 -9.40 12.87
N SER A 88 -9.01 -10.11 13.35
CA SER A 88 -9.16 -10.37 14.78
C SER A 88 -8.13 -11.41 15.26
N LYS A 89 -7.54 -11.18 16.42
CA LYS A 89 -6.80 -12.16 17.19
C LYS A 89 -7.75 -13.17 17.84
N LYS A 90 -7.18 -14.23 18.42
CA LYS A 90 -7.94 -15.29 19.14
C LYS A 90 -8.79 -14.75 20.31
N ASP A 91 -8.35 -13.66 20.93
CA ASP A 91 -9.05 -12.97 22.03
C ASP A 91 -10.06 -11.93 21.54
N GLY A 92 -10.28 -11.82 20.22
CA GLY A 92 -11.20 -10.86 19.60
C GLY A 92 -10.63 -9.46 19.39
N ASN A 93 -9.45 -9.16 19.95
CA ASN A 93 -8.79 -7.87 19.74
C ASN A 93 -8.28 -7.73 18.30
N ILE A 94 -8.17 -6.50 17.83
CA ILE A 94 -7.58 -6.21 16.51
C ILE A 94 -6.11 -6.61 16.46
N ASP A 95 -5.69 -7.27 15.39
CA ASP A 95 -4.28 -7.48 15.10
C ASP A 95 -3.69 -6.31 14.30
N LEU A 96 -2.82 -5.55 14.96
CA LEU A 96 -2.07 -4.44 14.37
C LEU A 96 -0.67 -4.86 13.90
N SER A 97 -0.34 -6.15 13.90
CA SER A 97 0.97 -6.65 13.47
C SER A 97 1.34 -6.18 12.06
N TYR A 98 0.40 -6.27 11.10
CA TYR A 98 0.61 -5.82 9.73
C TYR A 98 0.73 -4.30 9.60
N ILE A 99 -0.05 -3.53 10.38
CA ILE A 99 0.07 -2.07 10.46
C ILE A 99 1.45 -1.67 10.96
N LYS A 100 1.95 -2.33 12.01
CA LYS A 100 3.30 -2.11 12.56
C LYS A 100 4.38 -2.50 11.55
N SER A 101 4.20 -3.60 10.82
CA SER A 101 5.15 -4.00 9.77
C SER A 101 5.22 -2.95 8.64
N ALA A 102 4.07 -2.55 8.09
CA ALA A 102 3.97 -1.55 7.04
C ALA A 102 4.56 -0.19 7.46
N SER A 103 4.18 0.31 8.64
CA SER A 103 4.72 1.56 9.19
C SER A 103 6.22 1.50 9.46
N SER A 104 6.76 0.34 9.86
CA SER A 104 8.21 0.17 10.02
C SER A 104 8.94 0.25 8.68
N SER A 105 8.40 -0.37 7.63
CA SER A 105 8.98 -0.29 6.28
C SER A 105 8.91 1.13 5.71
N ILE A 106 7.83 1.86 5.98
CA ILE A 106 7.75 3.28 5.66
C ILE A 106 8.85 4.04 6.40
N GLY A 107 8.98 3.87 7.72
CA GLY A 107 10.04 4.52 8.49
C GLY A 107 11.43 4.27 7.89
N ARG A 108 11.80 3.01 7.64
CA ARG A 108 13.10 2.66 7.05
C ARG A 108 13.31 3.34 5.69
N ALA A 109 12.31 3.31 4.82
CA ALA A 109 12.37 4.00 3.53
C ALA A 109 12.54 5.52 3.68
N LEU A 110 11.94 6.13 4.70
CA LEU A 110 12.04 7.58 4.91
C LEU A 110 13.39 8.03 5.48
N ARG A 111 14.25 7.13 5.99
CA ARG A 111 15.64 7.47 6.36
C ARG A 111 16.43 8.07 5.20
N ASP A 112 16.23 7.46 4.04
CA ASP A 112 17.00 7.75 2.83
C ASP A 112 16.26 8.74 1.91
N LYS A 113 15.16 9.34 2.40
CA LYS A 113 14.30 10.23 1.62
C LYS A 113 14.39 11.65 2.18
N ASP A 114 14.83 12.57 1.34
CA ASP A 114 14.71 13.99 1.61
C ASP A 114 13.29 14.52 1.34
N GLY A 115 12.87 15.48 2.15
CA GLY A 115 11.62 16.22 1.97
C GLY A 115 10.40 15.59 2.64
N LYS A 116 9.23 16.13 2.32
CA LYS A 116 7.97 15.72 2.96
C LYS A 116 7.43 14.44 2.33
N HIS A 117 6.82 13.60 3.16
CA HIS A 117 6.09 12.42 2.73
C HIS A 117 4.78 12.31 3.51
N THR A 118 3.69 11.97 2.81
CA THR A 118 2.37 11.82 3.43
C THR A 118 2.05 10.34 3.61
N VAL A 119 1.63 9.95 4.82
CA VAL A 119 1.20 8.58 5.12
C VAL A 119 -0.29 8.58 5.41
N VAL A 120 -1.03 7.72 4.72
CA VAL A 120 -2.49 7.59 4.87
C VAL A 120 -2.83 6.19 5.35
N VAL A 121 -3.45 6.09 6.53
CA VAL A 121 -3.98 4.82 7.05
C VAL A 121 -5.38 4.62 6.49
N LYS A 122 -5.53 3.65 5.58
CA LYS A 122 -6.83 3.30 4.98
C LYS A 122 -7.41 2.03 5.59
N SER A 123 -6.55 1.12 6.08
CA SER A 123 -6.97 -0.04 6.86
C SER A 123 -7.86 0.36 8.02
N THR A 124 -8.89 -0.45 8.29
CA THR A 124 -9.73 -0.29 9.49
C THR A 124 -8.88 -0.51 10.73
N VAL A 125 -8.82 0.50 11.60
CA VAL A 125 -8.05 0.50 12.84
C VAL A 125 -8.90 1.10 13.96
N VAL A 126 -8.55 0.79 15.20
CA VAL A 126 -9.19 1.44 16.37
C VAL A 126 -8.76 2.90 16.47
N PRO A 127 -9.54 3.77 17.14
CA PRO A 127 -9.14 5.16 17.38
C PRO A 127 -7.72 5.28 17.92
N LEU A 128 -7.07 6.41 17.64
CA LEU A 128 -5.69 6.72 18.04
C LEU A 128 -4.59 5.85 17.42
N THR A 129 -4.90 4.78 16.69
CA THR A 129 -3.86 3.92 16.05
C THR A 129 -2.88 4.70 15.19
N THR A 130 -3.33 5.74 14.48
CA THR A 130 -2.43 6.58 13.68
C THR A 130 -1.40 7.32 14.56
N GLU A 131 -1.85 7.92 15.66
CA GLU A 131 -1.04 8.78 16.54
C GLU A 131 -0.18 7.97 17.52
N GLU A 132 -0.70 6.85 18.01
CA GLU A 132 -0.07 6.06 19.08
C GLU A 132 0.71 4.84 18.55
N VAL A 133 0.44 4.38 17.32
CA VAL A 133 1.10 3.20 16.73
C VAL A 133 1.84 3.54 15.45
N VAL A 134 1.16 4.12 14.45
CA VAL A 134 1.75 4.33 13.11
C VAL A 134 2.84 5.41 13.15
N MET A 135 2.52 6.60 13.66
CA MET A 135 3.45 7.72 13.71
C MET A 135 4.69 7.41 14.56
N PRO A 136 4.59 6.90 15.81
CA PRO A 136 5.78 6.61 16.61
C PRO A 136 6.65 5.52 15.98
N ASN A 137 6.03 4.53 15.34
CA ASN A 137 6.76 3.45 14.69
C ASN A 137 7.50 3.90 13.43
N ILE A 138 6.92 4.84 12.66
CA ILE A 138 7.62 5.51 11.56
C ILE A 138 8.79 6.31 12.11
N LEU A 139 8.56 7.21 13.07
CA LEU A 139 9.61 8.12 13.60
C LEU A 139 10.78 7.37 14.26
N LYS A 140 10.51 6.22 14.88
CA LYS A 140 11.57 5.36 15.46
C LYS A 140 12.45 4.70 14.39
N LYS A 141 11.92 4.55 13.18
CA LYS A 141 12.53 3.80 12.08
C LYS A 141 12.91 4.66 10.89
N SER A 142 12.52 5.93 10.84
CA SER A 142 13.12 6.95 10.00
C SER A 142 14.45 7.44 10.58
#